data_AF-A0AAV5M9F1-F1
#
_entry.id   AF-A0AAV5M9F1-F1
#
_cell.length_a   1.000
_cell.length_b   1.000
_cell.length_c   1.000
_cell.angle_alpha   90.00
_cell.angle_beta   90.00
_cell.angle_gamma   90.00
#
_symmetry.space_group_name_H-M   'P 1'
#
loop_
_entity.id
_entity.type
_entity.pdbx_description
1 polymer ?
#
loop_
_entity_poly.entity_id
_entity_poly.type
_entity_poly.pdbx_seq_one_letter_code
_entity_poly.pdbx_strand_id
1 'polypeptide(L)'
;MVESVNKCILEGIRPRLEQHKAKWADKLNNVLWAYRTTSRTATGETPYHLAFGTESVIPVEIGVPSFRVTHFDEGRNGQLLRENLDLLAEVREEARLRTLVYKKAGLTGFETRFGKLAPNWEGPYTVAEVPHPGAYVLQDAKGKRVPRV
;
A
#
# COMPACT_ATOMS: atom_id res chain seq x y z
N MET A 1 -16.38 7.59 4.61
CA MET A 1 -15.16 7.14 3.90
C MET A 1 -13.88 7.46 4.67
N VAL A 2 -13.75 8.65 5.24
CA VAL A 2 -12.59 9.09 6.04
C VAL A 2 -12.32 8.19 7.25
N GLU A 3 -13.35 7.74 7.97
CA GLU A 3 -13.19 6.89 9.16
C GLU A 3 -12.61 5.50 8.87
N SER A 4 -13.00 4.88 7.75
CA SER A 4 -12.52 3.55 7.36
C SER A 4 -11.04 3.58 6.97
N VAL A 5 -10.63 4.65 6.29
CA VAL A 5 -9.22 4.91 5.96
C VAL A 5 -8.44 5.22 7.23
N ASN A 6 -8.95 6.08 8.12
CA ASN A 6 -8.34 6.39 9.41
C ASN A 6 -8.14 5.14 10.28
N LYS A 7 -9.11 4.22 10.27
CA LYS A 7 -8.98 2.94 10.97
C LYS A 7 -7.88 2.07 10.36
N CYS A 8 -7.82 1.97 9.03
CA CYS A 8 -6.76 1.23 8.35
C CYS A 8 -5.37 1.87 8.57
N ILE A 9 -5.31 3.19 8.70
CA ILE A 9 -4.12 3.96 9.06
C ILE A 9 -3.65 3.58 10.47
N LEU A 10 -4.56 3.61 11.44
CA LEU A 10 -4.29 3.26 12.83
C LEU A 10 -3.78 1.82 12.97
N GLU A 11 -4.40 0.86 12.28
CA GLU A 11 -3.94 -0.54 12.25
C GLU A 11 -2.53 -0.68 11.64
N GLY A 12 -2.15 0.17 10.68
CA GLY A 12 -0.83 0.14 10.06
C GLY A 12 0.30 0.74 10.92
N ILE A 13 0.00 1.71 11.78
CA ILE A 13 0.99 2.37 12.64
C ILE A 13 1.12 1.69 14.01
N ARG A 14 0.06 1.03 14.49
CA ARG A 14 0.00 0.36 15.78
C ARG A 14 1.19 -0.60 16.01
N PRO A 15 1.57 -1.50 15.07
CA PRO A 15 2.68 -2.43 15.29
C PRO A 15 4.03 -1.75 15.46
N ARG A 16 4.24 -0.61 14.77
CA ARG A 16 5.50 0.17 14.85
C ARG A 16 5.60 0.94 16.16
N LEU A 17 4.47 1.38 16.72
CA LEU A 17 4.41 2.03 18.03
C LEU A 17 4.62 1.02 19.17
N GLU A 18 4.02 -0.17 19.05
CA GLU A 18 4.18 -1.27 20.01
C GLU A 18 5.62 -1.79 20.10
N GLN A 19 6.42 -1.68 19.04
CA GLN A 19 7.86 -2.01 19.09
C GLN A 19 8.67 -1.08 20.01
N HIS A 20 8.15 0.12 20.30
CA HIS A 20 8.83 1.15 21.08
C HIS A 20 8.20 1.39 22.46
N LYS A 21 7.49 0.40 23.04
CA LYS A 21 6.69 0.37 24.30
C LYS A 21 6.91 1.50 25.35
N ALA A 22 8.14 1.94 25.62
CA ALA A 22 8.45 2.98 26.61
C ALA A 22 8.81 4.38 26.05
N LYS A 23 9.09 4.52 24.74
CA LYS A 23 9.49 5.77 24.06
C LYS A 23 8.62 6.10 22.84
N TRP A 24 7.42 5.52 22.80
CA TRP A 24 6.52 5.69 21.65
C TRP A 24 6.14 7.15 21.46
N ALA A 25 6.00 7.94 22.53
CA ALA A 25 5.68 9.37 22.45
C ALA A 25 6.78 10.15 21.68
N ASP A 26 8.05 9.90 21.99
CA ASP A 26 9.20 10.53 21.31
C ASP A 26 9.34 10.11 19.84
N LYS A 27 8.85 8.91 19.50
CA LYS A 27 8.92 8.36 18.13
C LYS A 27 7.63 8.54 17.33
N LEU A 28 6.54 8.94 17.97
CA LEU A 28 5.23 9.06 17.36
C LEU A 28 5.26 10.01 16.16
N ASN A 29 5.84 11.20 16.33
CA ASN A 29 5.93 12.18 15.25
C ASN A 29 6.72 11.64 14.06
N ASN A 30 7.82 10.94 14.29
CA ASN A 30 8.64 10.33 13.24
C ASN A 30 7.88 9.21 12.50
N VAL A 31 7.17 8.35 13.24
CA VAL A 31 6.35 7.26 12.67
C VAL A 31 5.18 7.82 11.87
N LEU A 32 4.49 8.83 12.40
CA LEU A 32 3.39 9.51 11.71
C LEU A 32 3.88 10.24 10.45
N TRP A 33 5.05 10.89 10.52
CA TRP A 33 5.67 11.55 9.38
C TRP A 33 5.97 10.53 8.27
N ALA A 34 6.78 9.51 8.59
CA ALA A 34 7.11 8.46 7.64
C ALA A 34 5.86 7.78 7.07
N TYR A 35 4.82 7.58 7.88
CA TYR A 35 3.57 7.03 7.40
C TYR A 35 2.85 7.95 6.40
N ARG A 36 2.74 9.24 6.70
CA ARG A 36 2.05 10.24 5.87
C ARG A 36 2.75 10.47 4.53
N THR A 37 4.08 10.38 4.49
CA THR A 37 4.89 10.75 3.31
C THR A 37 5.37 9.56 2.47
N THR A 38 5.13 8.31 2.90
CA THR A 38 5.58 7.11 2.16
C THR A 38 4.42 6.51 1.38
N SER A 39 4.62 6.28 0.08
CA SER A 39 3.65 5.61 -0.79
C SER A 39 3.41 4.18 -0.34
N ARG A 40 2.16 3.73 -0.37
CA ARG A 40 1.80 2.37 0.06
C ARG A 40 1.70 1.46 -1.15
N THR A 41 2.30 0.28 -1.10
CA THR A 41 2.21 -0.73 -2.18
C THR A 41 0.77 -1.09 -2.55
N ALA A 42 -0.15 -1.06 -1.57
CA ALA A 42 -1.56 -1.38 -1.78
C ALA A 42 -2.35 -0.27 -2.51
N THR A 43 -2.04 1.00 -2.27
CA THR A 43 -2.77 2.14 -2.85
C THR A 43 -2.01 2.84 -3.98
N GLY A 44 -0.71 2.62 -4.12
CA GLY A 44 0.19 3.40 -5.01
C GLY A 44 0.51 4.80 -4.48
N GLU A 45 -0.41 5.39 -3.71
CA GLU A 45 -0.35 6.77 -3.23
C GLU A 45 0.11 6.93 -1.77
N THR A 46 0.52 8.15 -1.41
CA THR A 46 0.79 8.52 -0.02
C THR A 46 -0.50 8.84 0.73
N PRO A 47 -0.61 8.53 2.04
CA PRO A 47 -1.78 8.88 2.84
C PRO A 47 -2.06 10.39 2.90
N TYR A 48 -1.01 11.22 2.88
CA TYR A 48 -1.16 12.68 2.88
C TYR A 48 -1.78 13.19 1.59
N HIS A 49 -1.33 12.69 0.43
CA HIS A 49 -1.90 13.02 -0.87
C HIS A 49 -3.39 12.65 -0.95
N LEU A 50 -3.76 11.44 -0.50
CA LEU A 50 -5.16 11.02 -0.50
C LEU A 50 -6.06 11.85 0.43
N ALA A 51 -5.52 12.42 1.52
CA ALA A 51 -6.28 13.24 2.45
C ALA A 51 -6.43 14.69 1.95
N PHE A 52 -5.34 15.29 1.48
CA PHE A 52 -5.24 16.73 1.25
C PHE A 52 -5.09 17.14 -0.22
N GLY A 53 -4.97 16.17 -1.14
CA GLY A 53 -4.79 16.44 -2.57
C GLY A 53 -3.40 16.90 -2.96
N THR A 54 -2.47 17.04 -2.03
CA THR A 54 -1.11 17.54 -2.32
C THR A 54 -0.05 16.70 -1.62
N GLU A 55 1.20 16.79 -2.09
CA GLU A 55 2.33 16.19 -1.40
C GLU A 55 2.69 16.96 -0.12
N SER A 56 3.08 16.22 0.92
CA SER A 56 3.52 16.80 2.20
C SER A 56 4.77 17.65 2.03
N VAL A 57 4.76 18.87 2.59
CA VAL A 57 5.94 19.73 2.71
C VAL A 57 6.63 19.48 4.04
N ILE A 58 7.95 19.21 4.00
CA ILE A 58 8.75 19.05 5.22
C ILE A 58 8.73 20.36 6.02
N PRO A 59 8.43 20.35 7.33
CA PRO A 59 8.43 21.55 8.16
C PRO A 59 9.78 22.27 8.17
N VAL A 60 9.73 23.58 8.38
CA VAL A 60 10.87 24.52 8.48
C VAL A 60 11.86 24.22 9.63
N GLU A 61 11.55 23.22 10.47
CA GLU A 61 12.39 22.75 11.58
C GLU A 61 13.74 22.17 11.10
N ILE A 62 13.83 21.76 9.83
CA ILE A 62 15.12 21.61 9.15
C ILE A 62 15.52 23.03 8.75
N GLY A 63 16.40 23.68 9.51
CA GLY A 63 16.76 25.11 9.36
C GLY A 63 17.34 25.58 8.01
N VAL A 64 17.19 24.77 6.96
CA VAL A 64 17.50 25.11 5.56
C VAL A 64 16.18 25.19 4.78
N PRO A 65 15.80 26.36 4.24
CA PRO A 65 14.60 26.48 3.44
C PRO A 65 14.72 25.59 2.19
N SER A 66 13.74 24.70 1.99
CA SER A 66 13.72 23.82 0.82
C SER A 66 13.51 24.63 -0.47
N PHE A 67 13.89 24.06 -1.62
CA PHE A 67 13.69 24.69 -2.94
C PHE A 67 12.25 25.16 -3.17
N ARG A 68 11.27 24.39 -2.67
CA ARG A 68 9.83 24.72 -2.74
C ARG A 68 9.47 25.96 -1.91
N VAL A 69 10.17 26.19 -0.80
CA VAL A 69 9.95 27.35 0.08
C VAL A 69 10.66 28.58 -0.48
N THR A 70 11.87 28.42 -1.02
CA THR A 70 12.64 29.55 -1.59
C THR A 70 12.05 30.08 -2.90
N HIS A 71 11.43 29.21 -3.70
CA HIS A 71 10.80 29.57 -4.99
C HIS A 71 9.27 29.53 -4.90
N PHE A 72 8.71 29.78 -3.72
CA PHE A 72 7.26 29.78 -3.53
C PHE A 72 6.62 30.95 -4.30
N ASP A 73 5.69 30.62 -5.19
CA ASP A 73 4.83 31.56 -5.89
C ASP A 73 3.38 31.27 -5.51
N GLU A 74 2.75 32.22 -4.83
CA GLU A 74 1.39 32.06 -4.30
C GLU A 74 0.35 31.87 -5.42
N GLY A 75 0.47 32.62 -6.52
CA GLY A 75 -0.47 32.57 -7.63
C GLY A 75 -0.41 31.24 -8.37
N ARG A 76 0.79 30.76 -8.67
CA ARG A 76 1.02 29.45 -9.29
C ARG A 76 0.64 28.31 -8.35
N ASN A 77 0.98 28.39 -7.07
CA ASN A 77 0.62 27.38 -6.08
C ASN A 77 -0.90 27.26 -5.92
N GLY A 78 -1.63 28.38 -5.93
CA GLY A 78 -3.09 28.38 -5.87
C GLY A 78 -3.76 27.79 -7.12
N GLN A 79 -3.14 27.88 -8.30
CA GLN A 79 -3.60 27.18 -9.51
C GLN A 79 -3.36 25.67 -9.38
N LEU A 80 -2.14 25.26 -9.06
CA LEU A 80 -1.77 23.84 -8.89
C LEU A 80 -2.61 23.17 -7.79
N LEU A 81 -2.91 23.88 -6.69
CA LEU A 81 -3.75 23.35 -5.62
C LEU A 81 -5.18 23.05 -6.11
N ARG A 82 -5.73 23.90 -6.99
CA ARG A 82 -7.06 23.67 -7.56
C ARG A 82 -7.06 22.46 -8.48
N GLU A 83 -6.10 22.38 -9.40
CA GLU A 83 -5.93 21.21 -10.29
C GLU A 83 -5.78 19.91 -9.50
N ASN A 84 -4.96 19.94 -8.45
CA ASN A 84 -4.76 18.82 -7.54
C ASN A 84 -6.07 18.39 -6.84
N LEU A 85 -6.89 19.35 -6.39
CA LEU A 85 -8.17 19.05 -5.76
C LEU A 85 -9.19 18.49 -6.75
N ASP A 86 -9.19 18.97 -8.00
CA ASP A 86 -10.04 18.46 -9.07
C ASP A 86 -9.70 17.01 -9.40
N LEU A 87 -8.40 16.67 -9.47
CA LEU A 87 -7.92 15.31 -9.73
C LEU A 87 -8.02 14.36 -8.53
N LEU A 88 -8.13 14.88 -7.30
CA LEU A 88 -8.11 14.09 -6.08
C LEU A 88 -9.21 13.00 -6.03
N ALA A 89 -10.38 13.28 -6.63
CA ALA A 89 -11.46 12.31 -6.69
C ALA A 89 -11.07 11.07 -7.53
N GLU A 90 -10.41 11.29 -8.67
CA GLU A 90 -9.91 10.23 -9.55
C GLU A 90 -8.80 9.42 -8.88
N VAL A 91 -7.82 10.11 -8.28
CA VAL A 91 -6.72 9.49 -7.52
C VAL A 91 -7.25 8.60 -6.39
N ARG A 92 -8.30 9.03 -5.68
CA ARG A 92 -8.93 8.24 -4.62
C ARG A 92 -9.61 6.98 -5.15
N GLU A 93 -10.28 7.06 -6.29
CA GLU A 93 -10.92 5.88 -6.88
C GLU A 93 -9.88 4.92 -7.43
N GLU A 94 -8.82 5.41 -8.07
CA GLU A 94 -7.70 4.58 -8.51
C GLU A 94 -7.03 3.85 -7.32
N ALA A 95 -6.74 4.57 -6.24
CA ALA A 95 -6.18 3.99 -5.01
C ALA A 95 -7.12 2.91 -4.41
N ARG A 96 -8.44 3.12 -4.51
CA ARG A 96 -9.44 2.15 -4.07
C ARG A 96 -9.42 0.89 -4.93
N LEU A 97 -9.40 1.04 -6.25
CA LEU A 97 -9.32 -0.07 -7.20
C LEU A 97 -8.03 -0.85 -7.02
N ARG A 98 -6.88 -0.17 -6.91
CA ARG A 98 -5.57 -0.79 -6.61
C ARG A 98 -5.60 -1.57 -5.30
N THR A 99 -6.23 -1.03 -4.26
CA THR A 99 -6.36 -1.73 -2.97
C THR A 99 -7.22 -2.99 -3.10
N LEU A 100 -8.31 -2.94 -3.87
CA LEU A 100 -9.16 -4.10 -4.12
C LEU A 100 -8.40 -5.19 -4.90
N VAL A 101 -7.63 -4.79 -5.92
CA VAL A 101 -6.76 -5.69 -6.68
C VAL A 101 -5.68 -6.29 -5.77
N TYR A 102 -5.01 -5.48 -4.95
CA TYR A 102 -3.99 -5.92 -4.00
C TYR A 102 -4.55 -6.93 -2.99
N LYS A 103 -5.74 -6.66 -2.43
CA LYS A 103 -6.43 -7.60 -1.53
C LYS A 103 -6.81 -8.88 -2.25
N LYS A 104 -7.29 -8.80 -3.49
CA LYS A 104 -7.61 -9.97 -4.31
C LYS A 104 -6.36 -10.80 -4.62
N ALA A 105 -5.24 -10.16 -4.99
CA ALA A 105 -3.96 -10.81 -5.25
C ALA A 105 -3.39 -11.50 -3.99
N GLY A 106 -3.51 -10.85 -2.84
CA GLY A 106 -3.17 -11.44 -1.53
C GLY A 106 -4.07 -12.63 -1.14
N LEU A 107 -5.34 -12.63 -1.53
CA LEU A 107 -6.25 -13.77 -1.37
C LEU A 107 -5.98 -14.90 -2.37
N THR A 108 -5.46 -14.60 -3.56
CA THR A 108 -5.10 -15.58 -4.60
C THR A 108 -3.64 -16.05 -4.53
N GLY A 109 -2.91 -15.74 -3.46
CA GLY A 109 -1.57 -16.29 -3.22
C GLY A 109 -0.48 -15.78 -4.17
N PHE A 110 -0.71 -14.70 -4.89
CA PHE A 110 0.35 -14.03 -5.66
C PHE A 110 0.81 -12.81 -4.86
N GLU A 111 1.79 -13.06 -3.97
CA GLU A 111 3.04 -12.26 -3.83
C GLU A 111 3.57 -12.34 -2.40
N THR A 112 4.40 -13.33 -2.09
CA THR A 112 5.70 -13.07 -1.43
C THR A 112 6.64 -14.23 -1.74
N ARG A 113 7.38 -14.17 -2.86
CA ARG A 113 8.48 -15.10 -3.13
C ARG A 113 9.74 -14.80 -2.30
N PHE A 114 9.65 -13.91 -1.31
CA PHE A 114 10.79 -13.52 -0.48
C PHE A 114 10.39 -13.48 0.98
N GLY A 115 10.70 -14.57 1.70
CA GLY A 115 10.65 -14.59 3.16
C GLY A 115 10.22 -15.92 3.75
N LYS A 116 10.56 -16.10 5.04
CA LYS A 116 10.34 -17.29 5.89
C LYS A 116 8.87 -17.70 6.09
N LEU A 117 7.93 -17.00 5.44
CA LEU A 117 6.49 -17.26 5.43
C LEU A 117 5.94 -17.42 4.00
N ALA A 118 6.82 -17.66 3.02
CA ALA A 118 6.40 -17.99 1.66
C ALA A 118 5.56 -19.28 1.68
N PRO A 119 4.43 -19.33 0.93
CA PRO A 119 3.69 -20.56 0.77
C PRO A 119 4.59 -21.64 0.15
N ASN A 120 4.55 -22.86 0.69
CA ASN A 120 5.37 -23.99 0.23
C ASN A 120 4.77 -24.75 -0.97
N TRP A 121 3.71 -24.23 -1.59
CA TRP A 121 3.12 -24.83 -2.78
C TRP A 121 3.82 -24.28 -4.05
N GLU A 122 4.31 -25.18 -4.90
CA GLU A 122 5.23 -24.87 -6.01
C GLU A 122 4.62 -24.17 -7.24
N GLY A 123 3.47 -23.50 -7.08
CA GLY A 123 2.88 -22.65 -8.10
C GLY A 123 1.44 -23.01 -8.48
N PRO A 124 0.85 -22.28 -9.45
CA PRO A 124 -0.52 -22.50 -9.87
C PRO A 124 -0.64 -23.81 -10.66
N TYR A 125 -1.45 -24.74 -10.16
CA TYR A 125 -1.81 -25.97 -10.85
C TYR A 125 -3.13 -25.83 -11.59
N THR A 126 -3.25 -26.50 -12.73
CA THR A 126 -4.52 -26.63 -13.45
C THR A 126 -5.04 -28.06 -13.30
N VAL A 127 -6.36 -28.23 -13.20
CA VAL A 127 -6.98 -29.56 -13.17
C VAL A 127 -6.93 -30.15 -14.58
N ALA A 128 -6.18 -31.23 -14.74
CA ALA A 128 -6.08 -31.95 -16.01
C ALA A 128 -7.21 -32.98 -16.17
N GLU A 129 -7.58 -33.64 -15.07
CA GLU A 129 -8.58 -34.71 -15.09
C GLU A 129 -9.23 -34.87 -13.72
N VAL A 130 -10.51 -35.26 -13.70
CA VAL A 130 -11.27 -35.59 -12.48
C VAL A 130 -11.75 -37.04 -12.60
N PRO A 131 -10.98 -38.03 -12.15
CA PRO A 131 -11.35 -39.44 -12.30
C PRO A 131 -12.59 -39.81 -11.48
N HIS A 132 -12.75 -39.19 -10.31
CA HIS A 132 -13.87 -39.41 -9.39
C HIS A 132 -14.16 -38.11 -8.60
N PRO A 133 -15.41 -37.88 -8.13
CA PRO A 133 -15.71 -36.76 -7.25
C PRO A 133 -14.78 -36.74 -6.02
N GLY A 134 -14.02 -35.67 -5.87
CA GLY A 134 -13.03 -35.52 -4.79
C GLY A 134 -11.60 -35.97 -5.12
N ALA A 135 -11.36 -36.55 -6.29
CA ALA A 135 -10.03 -36.88 -6.78
C ALA A 135 -9.69 -36.03 -8.01
N TYR A 136 -8.66 -35.18 -7.89
CA TYR A 136 -8.20 -34.30 -8.96
C TYR A 136 -6.78 -34.68 -9.39
N VAL A 137 -6.54 -34.77 -10.69
CA VAL A 137 -5.20 -34.89 -11.27
C VAL A 137 -4.75 -33.49 -11.68
N LEU A 138 -3.64 -33.04 -11.09
CA LEU A 138 -3.10 -31.70 -11.28
C LEU A 138 -1.98 -31.72 -12.33
N GLN A 139 -1.88 -30.63 -13.08
CA GLN A 139 -0.83 -30.39 -14.07
C GLN A 139 -0.20 -29.02 -13.82
N ASP A 140 1.13 -28.95 -13.95
CA ASP A 140 1.86 -27.69 -13.86
C ASP A 140 1.62 -26.82 -15.12
N ALA A 141 2.03 -25.55 -15.05
CA ALA A 141 1.92 -24.61 -16.18
C ALA A 141 2.70 -25.03 -17.44
N LYS A 142 3.56 -26.06 -17.36
CA LYS A 142 4.35 -26.62 -18.46
C LYS A 142 3.76 -27.91 -19.01
N GLY A 143 2.59 -28.32 -18.52
CA GLY A 143 1.90 -29.51 -19.00
C GLY A 143 2.38 -30.82 -18.37
N LYS A 144 3.15 -30.80 -17.27
CA LYS A 144 3.62 -32.01 -16.59
C LYS A 144 2.66 -32.39 -15.45
N ARG A 145 2.27 -33.67 -15.40
CA ARG A 145 1.42 -34.21 -14.33
C ARG A 145 2.18 -34.19 -13.01
N VAL A 146 1.53 -33.68 -11.96
CA VAL A 146 2.10 -33.69 -10.60
C VAL A 146 1.94 -35.10 -10.01
N PRO A 147 3.02 -35.76 -9.58
CA PRO A 147 2.94 -37.08 -8.98
C PRO A 147 2.16 -37.03 -7.66
N ARG A 148 1.34 -38.06 -7.40
CA ARG A 148 0.69 -38.24 -6.11
C ARG A 148 1.75 -38.60 -5.07
N VAL A 149 1.84 -37.81 -4.01
CA VAL A 149 2.64 -38.11 -2.81
C VAL A 149 1.74 -38.80 -1.79
#